data_AF-A0A1F7X8X4-F1
#
_entry.id   AF-A0A1F7X8X4-F1
#
_cell.length_a   1.000
_cell.length_b   1.000
_cell.length_c   1.000
_cell.angle_alpha   90.00
_cell.angle_beta   90.00
_cell.angle_gamma   90.00
#
_symmetry.space_group_name_H-M   'P 1'
#
loop_
_entity.id
_entity.type
_entity.pdbx_description
1 polymer ?
#
loop_
_entity_poly.entity_id
_entity_poly.type
_entity_poly.pdbx_seq_one_letter_code
_entity_poly.pdbx_strand_id
1 'polypeptide(L)'
;MKNNQKGFTLIELILSMAIIGILATFMVVNFKKSGVRSRDTQRINDLNQYTEALELYANNHNGVYPEKRLPFFKAEDLCTDLGISDCPVDPKDNTNSCLGALCGYYYQSNGDAIGFDYYAGGTRYTIRARVEETPNVVFSCAAGETASDPKFYVICSDRKQGYACNNTGFSTGTCPTLY
;
A
#
# COMPACT_ATOMS: atom_id res chain seq x y z
N MET A 1 -65.81 13.89 -5.59
CA MET A 1 -65.13 12.66 -6.01
C MET A 1 -64.33 12.14 -4.83
N LYS A 2 -64.66 10.95 -4.30
CA LYS A 2 -64.06 10.41 -3.06
C LYS A 2 -62.89 9.49 -3.48
N ASN A 3 -61.66 9.93 -3.24
CA ASN A 3 -60.47 9.13 -3.52
C ASN A 3 -60.39 7.96 -2.52
N ASN A 4 -60.57 6.73 -3.01
CA ASN A 4 -60.31 5.52 -2.23
C ASN A 4 -58.79 5.36 -2.06
N GLN A 5 -58.25 5.85 -0.95
CA GLN A 5 -56.88 5.53 -0.56
C GLN A 5 -56.84 4.07 -0.10
N LYS A 6 -56.30 3.20 -0.96
CA LYS A 6 -56.00 1.81 -0.60
C LYS A 6 -54.78 1.79 0.33
N GLY A 7 -54.96 1.31 1.55
CA GLY A 7 -53.85 1.04 2.47
C GLY A 7 -53.13 -0.26 2.12
N PHE A 8 -51.89 -0.40 2.56
CA PHE A 8 -51.13 -1.64 2.43
C PHE A 8 -51.80 -2.78 3.19
N THR A 9 -51.76 -3.98 2.61
CA THR A 9 -52.22 -5.19 3.27
C THR A 9 -51.15 -5.74 4.22
N LEU A 10 -51.58 -6.49 5.23
CA LEU A 10 -50.67 -7.12 6.20
C LEU A 10 -49.66 -8.05 5.49
N ILE A 11 -50.10 -8.73 4.43
CA ILE A 11 -49.26 -9.63 3.64
C ILE A 11 -48.22 -8.88 2.81
N GLU A 12 -48.54 -7.70 2.27
CA GLU A 12 -47.56 -6.86 1.55
C GLU A 12 -46.47 -6.35 2.48
N LEU A 13 -46.81 -6.01 3.73
CA LEU A 13 -45.80 -5.58 4.70
C LEU A 13 -44.86 -6.73 5.08
N ILE A 14 -45.41 -7.93 5.30
CA ILE A 14 -44.63 -9.12 5.65
C ILE A 14 -43.72 -9.57 4.48
N LEU A 15 -44.24 -9.57 3.25
CA LEU A 15 -43.46 -9.91 2.05
C LEU A 15 -42.29 -8.92 1.85
N SER A 16 -42.54 -7.64 2.10
CA SER A 16 -41.52 -6.59 1.94
C SER A 16 -40.37 -6.79 2.92
N MET A 17 -40.66 -7.09 4.19
CA MET A 17 -39.63 -7.39 5.20
C MET A 17 -38.82 -8.63 4.84
N ALA A 18 -39.45 -9.66 4.26
CA ALA A 18 -38.77 -10.85 3.79
C ALA A 18 -37.79 -10.54 2.64
N ILE A 19 -38.19 -9.73 1.65
CA ILE A 19 -37.33 -9.32 0.53
C ILE A 19 -36.17 -8.43 1.03
N ILE A 20 -36.44 -7.46 1.90
CA ILE A 20 -35.41 -6.59 2.48
C ILE A 20 -34.37 -7.43 3.26
N GLY A 21 -34.80 -8.45 4.01
CA GLY A 21 -33.91 -9.35 4.73
C GLY A 21 -32.94 -10.10 3.81
N ILE A 22 -33.43 -10.61 2.68
CA ILE A 22 -32.59 -11.29 1.68
C ILE A 22 -31.61 -10.31 1.03
N LEU A 23 -32.09 -9.14 0.58
CA LEU A 23 -31.25 -8.13 -0.08
C LEU A 23 -30.17 -7.58 0.86
N ALA A 24 -30.46 -7.41 2.14
CA ALA A 24 -29.52 -6.91 3.13
C ALA A 24 -28.27 -7.82 3.27
N THR A 25 -28.43 -9.14 3.16
CA THR A 25 -27.29 -10.08 3.27
C THR A 25 -26.26 -9.92 2.13
N PHE A 26 -26.72 -9.70 0.89
CA PHE A 26 -25.84 -9.52 -0.27
C PHE A 26 -25.10 -8.17 -0.25
N MET A 27 -25.72 -7.12 0.30
CA MET A 27 -25.10 -5.79 0.38
C MET A 27 -23.86 -5.78 1.29
N VAL A 28 -23.88 -6.50 2.42
CA VAL A 28 -22.78 -6.50 3.41
C VAL A 28 -21.48 -7.10 2.83
N VAL A 29 -21.57 -8.12 1.98
CA VAL A 29 -20.38 -8.78 1.40
C VAL A 29 -19.69 -7.88 0.38
N ASN A 30 -20.45 -7.15 -0.43
CA ASN A 30 -19.90 -6.27 -1.46
C ASN A 30 -19.27 -4.99 -0.88
N PHE A 31 -19.86 -4.43 0.18
CA PHE A 31 -19.36 -3.22 0.82
C PHE A 31 -17.94 -3.41 1.41
N LYS A 32 -17.66 -4.59 2.00
CA LYS A 32 -16.34 -4.88 2.60
C LYS A 32 -15.20 -4.91 1.57
N LYS A 33 -15.44 -5.41 0.35
CA LYS A 33 -14.40 -5.49 -0.71
C LYS A 33 -14.08 -4.14 -1.35
N SER A 34 -15.07 -3.24 -1.44
CA SER A 34 -14.85 -1.90 -2.01
C SER A 34 -13.88 -1.07 -1.17
N GLY A 35 -13.97 -1.16 0.15
CA GLY A 35 -13.05 -0.44 1.04
C GLY A 35 -11.60 -0.90 0.92
N VAL A 36 -11.37 -2.21 0.74
CA VAL A 36 -10.02 -2.77 0.56
C VAL A 36 -9.36 -2.21 -0.70
N ARG A 37 -10.06 -2.24 -1.84
CA ARG A 37 -9.56 -1.69 -3.12
C ARG A 37 -9.24 -0.21 -3.03
N SER A 38 -10.12 0.56 -2.37
CA SER A 38 -9.89 2.00 -2.20
C SER A 38 -8.61 2.28 -1.42
N ARG A 39 -8.35 1.50 -0.36
CA ARG A 39 -7.11 1.63 0.44
C ARG A 39 -5.87 1.22 -0.34
N ASP A 40 -5.93 0.14 -1.11
CA ASP A 40 -4.80 -0.27 -1.94
C ASP A 40 -4.49 0.75 -3.04
N THR A 41 -5.51 1.33 -3.68
CA THR A 41 -5.33 2.45 -4.62
C THR A 41 -4.69 3.65 -3.95
N GLN A 42 -5.12 4.00 -2.73
CA GLN A 42 -4.51 5.08 -1.97
C GLN A 42 -3.03 4.78 -1.67
N ARG A 43 -2.70 3.56 -1.21
CA ARG A 43 -1.32 3.15 -0.98
C ARG A 43 -0.44 3.28 -2.21
N ILE A 44 -0.94 2.90 -3.39
CA ILE A 44 -0.21 3.04 -4.66
C ILE A 44 0.02 4.53 -5.00
N ASN A 45 -1.00 5.37 -4.82
CA ASN A 45 -0.87 6.82 -5.03
C ASN A 45 0.15 7.45 -4.07
N ASP A 46 0.14 7.04 -2.80
CA ASP A 46 1.09 7.49 -1.79
C ASP A 46 2.53 7.10 -2.18
N LEU A 47 2.74 5.88 -2.67
CA LEU A 47 4.04 5.46 -3.20
C LEU A 47 4.50 6.29 -4.40
N ASN A 48 3.59 6.65 -5.31
CA ASN A 48 3.91 7.52 -6.43
C ASN A 48 4.32 8.92 -5.96
N GLN A 49 3.64 9.47 -4.95
CA GLN A 49 4.01 10.76 -4.36
C GLN A 49 5.43 10.73 -3.77
N TYR A 50 5.76 9.69 -3.00
CA TYR A 50 7.13 9.50 -2.50
C TYR A 50 8.14 9.35 -3.64
N THR A 51 7.78 8.60 -4.69
CA THR A 51 8.65 8.38 -5.86
C THR A 51 8.96 9.71 -6.55
N GLU A 52 7.97 10.54 -6.84
CA GLU A 52 8.17 11.86 -7.43
C GLU A 52 9.08 12.75 -6.57
N ALA A 53 8.87 12.74 -5.25
CA ALA A 53 9.71 13.50 -4.33
C ALA A 53 11.14 12.96 -4.24
N LEU A 54 11.33 11.64 -4.31
CA LEU A 54 12.65 10.99 -4.36
C LEU A 54 13.41 11.36 -5.64
N GLU A 55 12.74 11.42 -6.79
CA GLU A 55 13.35 11.88 -8.05
C GLU A 55 13.73 13.35 -7.97
N LEU A 56 12.86 14.21 -7.40
CA LEU A 56 13.18 15.62 -7.16
C LEU A 56 14.39 15.77 -6.22
N TYR A 57 14.44 14.99 -5.15
CA TYR A 57 15.57 14.96 -4.24
C TYR A 57 16.86 14.59 -4.98
N ALA A 58 16.86 13.53 -5.77
CA ALA A 58 18.03 13.09 -6.51
C ALA A 58 18.52 14.15 -7.51
N ASN A 59 17.61 14.86 -8.19
CA ASN A 59 17.97 15.98 -9.07
C ASN A 59 18.71 17.10 -8.33
N ASN A 60 18.37 17.33 -7.06
CA ASN A 60 19.02 18.34 -6.21
C ASN A 60 20.29 17.83 -5.51
N HIS A 61 20.48 16.51 -5.46
CA HIS A 61 21.57 15.86 -4.72
C HIS A 61 22.41 14.97 -5.65
N ASN A 62 22.85 15.50 -6.80
CA ASN A 62 23.81 14.84 -7.71
C ASN A 62 23.42 13.41 -8.13
N GLY A 63 22.12 13.13 -8.27
CA GLY A 63 21.60 11.82 -8.65
C GLY A 63 21.62 10.77 -7.55
N VAL A 64 21.82 11.16 -6.28
CA VAL A 64 21.72 10.24 -5.14
C VAL A 64 20.42 10.41 -4.36
N TYR A 65 19.89 9.31 -3.86
CA TYR A 65 18.70 9.23 -3.03
C TYR A 65 19.06 9.25 -1.54
N PRO A 66 18.12 9.61 -0.66
CA PRO A 66 18.36 9.59 0.78
C PRO A 66 18.87 8.23 1.25
N GLU A 67 19.89 8.26 2.10
CA GLU A 67 20.47 7.02 2.60
C GLU A 67 19.72 6.55 3.84
N LYS A 68 19.08 5.38 3.73
CA LYS A 68 18.33 4.76 4.83
C LYS A 68 18.54 3.24 4.74
N ARG A 69 19.68 2.76 5.27
CA ARG A 69 20.15 1.36 5.15
C ARG A 69 19.88 0.41 6.34
N LEU A 70 19.70 0.93 7.54
CA LEU A 70 19.33 0.16 8.73
C LEU A 70 17.88 -0.36 8.68
N PRO A 71 17.58 -1.46 9.39
CA PRO A 71 16.69 -2.51 8.86
C PRO A 71 15.19 -2.18 8.82
N PHE A 72 14.77 -1.01 9.30
CA PHE A 72 13.36 -0.69 9.58
C PHE A 72 13.02 0.78 9.31
N PHE A 73 13.34 1.31 8.13
CA PHE A 73 12.99 2.69 7.79
C PHE A 73 11.58 2.81 7.23
N LYS A 74 10.77 3.60 7.93
CA LYS A 74 9.45 3.97 7.47
C LYS A 74 9.62 4.97 6.35
N ALA A 75 8.78 4.91 5.34
CA ALA A 75 8.79 5.95 4.31
C ALA A 75 8.50 7.35 4.91
N GLU A 76 7.79 7.41 6.03
CA GLU A 76 7.54 8.64 6.80
C GLU A 76 8.83 9.37 7.23
N ASP A 77 9.90 8.61 7.52
CA ASP A 77 11.20 9.20 7.90
C ASP A 77 11.86 9.98 6.74
N LEU A 78 11.38 9.78 5.51
CA LEU A 78 11.82 10.52 4.33
C LEU A 78 11.15 11.88 4.21
N CYS A 79 9.96 12.11 4.77
CA CYS A 79 9.17 13.29 4.44
C CYS A 79 9.92 14.59 4.71
N THR A 80 10.69 14.66 5.79
CA THR A 80 11.50 15.84 6.13
C THR A 80 12.59 16.05 5.09
N ASP A 81 13.29 14.99 4.70
CA ASP A 81 14.35 15.02 3.68
C ASP A 81 13.77 15.39 2.29
N LEU A 82 12.53 14.96 2.02
CA LEU A 82 11.84 15.13 0.74
C LEU A 82 10.95 16.38 0.66
N GLY A 83 10.79 17.13 1.75
CA GLY A 83 9.93 18.31 1.81
C GLY A 83 8.42 18.01 1.70
N ILE A 84 7.98 16.82 2.10
CA ILE A 84 6.56 16.43 2.12
C ILE A 84 5.94 16.91 3.45
N SER A 85 4.98 17.84 3.40
CA SER A 85 4.36 18.43 4.59
C SER A 85 3.33 17.52 5.26
N ASP A 86 2.53 16.81 4.46
CA ASP A 86 1.54 15.84 4.92
C ASP A 86 2.03 14.43 4.57
N CYS A 87 2.76 13.79 5.50
CA CYS A 87 3.27 12.46 5.28
C CYS A 87 2.15 11.44 5.06
N PRO A 88 2.23 10.63 4.00
CA PRO A 88 1.32 9.51 3.83
C PRO A 88 1.39 8.52 5.00
N VAL A 89 0.21 8.11 5.47
CA VAL A 89 0.01 7.10 6.52
C VAL A 89 -0.89 5.98 6.01
N ASP A 90 -0.64 4.74 6.45
CA ASP A 90 -1.43 3.61 5.97
C ASP A 90 -2.94 3.81 6.27
N PRO A 91 -3.82 3.80 5.25
CA PRO A 91 -5.23 4.16 5.41
C PRO A 91 -6.07 3.11 6.17
N LYS A 92 -5.51 1.94 6.50
CA LYS A 92 -6.22 0.92 7.28
C LYS A 92 -6.23 1.26 8.77
N ASP A 93 -5.07 1.62 9.30
CA ASP A 93 -4.85 1.83 10.73
C ASP A 93 -4.47 3.27 11.05
N ASN A 94 -4.40 4.14 10.04
CA ASN A 94 -3.96 5.54 10.10
C ASN A 94 -2.60 5.71 10.82
N THR A 95 -1.74 4.69 10.71
CA THR A 95 -0.42 4.64 11.33
C THR A 95 0.56 3.89 10.43
N ASN A 96 1.81 4.32 10.41
CA ASN A 96 2.91 3.58 9.77
C ASN A 96 3.60 2.68 10.81
N SER A 97 2.82 1.84 11.51
CA SER A 97 3.40 0.91 12.49
C SER A 97 4.25 -0.15 11.79
N CYS A 98 5.37 -0.54 12.43
CA CYS A 98 6.28 -1.56 11.93
C CYS A 98 6.37 -2.71 12.92
N LEU A 99 6.21 -3.93 12.43
CA LEU A 99 6.58 -5.16 13.12
C LEU A 99 7.76 -5.78 12.36
N GLY A 100 8.97 -5.34 12.70
CA GLY A 100 10.15 -5.63 11.88
C GLY A 100 10.00 -5.02 10.48
N ALA A 101 10.27 -5.80 9.43
CA ALA A 101 10.28 -5.31 8.05
C ALA A 101 8.87 -5.18 7.42
N LEU A 102 7.80 -5.27 8.21
CA LEU A 102 6.40 -5.29 7.78
C LEU A 102 5.68 -3.93 7.96
N CYS A 103 6.39 -2.82 7.74
CA CYS A 103 5.79 -1.49 7.82
C CYS A 103 4.70 -1.26 6.76
N GLY A 104 3.72 -0.40 7.04
CA GLY A 104 2.70 0.03 6.07
C GLY A 104 3.32 0.58 4.79
N TYR A 105 4.24 1.55 4.95
CA TYR A 105 5.16 2.01 3.91
C TYR A 105 6.61 1.79 4.35
N TYR A 106 7.44 1.31 3.44
CA TYR A 106 8.84 0.98 3.71
C TYR A 106 9.73 1.47 2.58
N TYR A 107 10.84 2.10 2.94
CA TYR A 107 11.86 2.58 2.02
C TYR A 107 13.21 1.97 2.33
N GLN A 108 13.98 1.66 1.28
CA GLN A 108 15.36 1.22 1.42
C GLN A 108 16.19 1.63 0.22
N SER A 109 17.39 2.14 0.48
CA SER A 109 18.39 2.46 -0.54
C SER A 109 19.67 1.63 -0.38
N ASN A 110 20.48 1.61 -1.43
CA ASN A 110 21.74 0.86 -1.49
C ASN A 110 22.96 1.64 -0.95
N GLY A 111 22.76 2.83 -0.38
CA GLY A 111 23.87 3.64 0.12
C GLY A 111 24.60 2.95 1.28
N ASP A 112 25.82 3.37 1.57
CA ASP A 112 26.68 2.79 2.62
C ASP A 112 26.86 3.81 3.77
N ALA A 113 25.97 3.83 4.78
CA ALA A 113 26.29 4.47 6.06
C ALA A 113 27.35 3.64 6.76
N ILE A 114 28.59 4.11 6.71
CA ILE A 114 29.63 3.71 7.64
C ILE A 114 29.70 4.77 8.75
N GLY A 115 28.94 4.54 9.83
CA GLY A 115 28.88 5.43 10.99
C GLY A 115 27.80 6.50 10.92
N PHE A 116 27.75 7.36 11.94
CA PHE A 116 26.71 8.41 12.10
C PHE A 116 26.92 9.65 11.21
N ASP A 117 28.05 9.76 10.50
CA ASP A 117 28.51 11.03 9.92
C ASP A 117 28.85 10.98 8.41
N TYR A 118 28.32 10.03 7.63
CA TYR A 118 28.56 10.02 6.18
C TYR A 118 27.33 9.61 5.37
N TYR A 119 26.66 10.61 4.78
CA TYR A 119 25.53 10.44 3.86
C TYR A 119 26.05 10.06 2.46
N ALA A 120 26.57 8.84 2.30
CA ALA A 120 26.74 8.29 0.97
C ALA A 120 25.35 7.93 0.43
N GLY A 121 24.64 8.92 -0.13
CA GLY A 121 23.31 8.73 -0.72
C GLY A 121 23.27 7.50 -1.64
N GLY A 122 22.14 6.80 -1.64
CA GLY A 122 21.98 5.60 -2.46
C GLY A 122 21.88 5.96 -3.95
N THR A 123 22.46 5.14 -4.82
CA THR A 123 22.25 5.24 -6.27
C THR A 123 21.01 4.48 -6.74
N ARG A 124 20.45 3.63 -5.86
CA ARG A 124 19.27 2.80 -6.12
C ARG A 124 18.41 2.74 -4.87
N TYR A 125 17.11 2.69 -5.07
CA TYR A 125 16.14 2.54 -3.99
C TYR A 125 14.99 1.62 -4.39
N THR A 126 14.32 1.14 -3.34
CA THR A 126 13.03 0.49 -3.41
C THR A 126 12.12 1.14 -2.38
N ILE A 127 10.90 1.46 -2.77
CA ILE A 127 9.83 1.87 -1.87
C ILE A 127 8.63 0.95 -2.07
N ARG A 128 7.92 0.63 -0.99
CA ARG A 128 6.83 -0.33 -1.06
C ARG A 128 5.74 -0.08 -0.04
N ALA A 129 4.57 -0.63 -0.34
CA ALA A 129 3.42 -0.68 0.56
C ALA A 129 2.89 -2.10 0.67
N ARG A 130 2.34 -2.42 1.85
CA ARG A 130 1.58 -3.66 2.07
C ARG A 130 0.20 -3.56 1.43
N VAL A 131 -0.11 -4.37 0.42
CA VAL A 131 -1.47 -4.42 -0.14
C VAL A 131 -2.33 -5.45 0.58
N GLU A 132 -3.63 -5.18 0.64
CA GLU A 132 -4.62 -6.04 1.31
C GLU A 132 -5.30 -7.01 0.34
N GLU A 133 -5.62 -6.58 -0.88
CA GLU A 133 -6.13 -7.47 -1.91
C GLU A 133 -4.98 -8.17 -2.62
N THR A 134 -5.05 -9.49 -2.66
CA THR A 134 -4.18 -10.27 -3.51
C THR A 134 -4.64 -10.14 -4.96
N PRO A 135 -3.80 -9.67 -5.91
CA PRO A 135 -4.24 -9.56 -7.30
C PRO A 135 -4.63 -10.93 -7.84
N ASN A 136 -5.58 -10.97 -8.76
CA ASN A 136 -6.06 -12.20 -9.40
C ASN A 136 -5.09 -12.69 -10.50
N VAL A 137 -3.79 -12.53 -10.26
CA VAL A 137 -2.69 -13.01 -11.09
C VAL A 137 -2.09 -14.19 -10.34
N VAL A 138 -1.82 -15.31 -11.02
CA VAL A 138 -1.17 -16.46 -10.37
C VAL A 138 0.29 -16.08 -10.10
N PHE A 139 0.60 -15.73 -8.86
CA PHE A 139 1.96 -15.45 -8.43
C PHE A 139 2.64 -16.78 -8.08
N SER A 140 3.54 -17.25 -8.94
CA SER A 140 4.48 -18.31 -8.56
C SER A 140 5.70 -17.65 -7.93
N CYS A 141 5.66 -17.47 -6.61
CA CYS A 141 6.84 -17.06 -5.85
C CYS A 141 7.94 -18.13 -6.03
N ALA A 142 9.21 -17.72 -5.99
CA ALA A 142 10.32 -18.65 -6.22
C ALA A 142 10.37 -19.73 -5.12
N ALA A 143 10.95 -20.90 -5.42
CA ALA A 143 11.08 -21.98 -4.44
C ALA A 143 11.86 -21.51 -3.19
N GLY A 144 11.21 -21.58 -2.02
CA GLY A 144 11.75 -21.06 -0.75
C GLY A 144 11.16 -19.72 -0.29
N GLU A 145 10.41 -19.03 -1.15
CA GLU A 145 9.62 -17.87 -0.75
C GLU A 145 8.29 -18.34 -0.17
N THR A 146 8.13 -18.26 1.15
CA THR A 146 6.85 -18.57 1.78
C THR A 146 5.83 -17.49 1.43
N ALA A 147 4.87 -17.81 0.55
CA ALA A 147 3.74 -16.97 0.14
C ALA A 147 2.68 -16.79 1.25
N SER A 148 3.06 -16.79 2.52
CA SER A 148 2.13 -16.88 3.66
C SER A 148 1.74 -15.53 4.28
N ASP A 149 2.29 -14.39 3.85
CA ASP A 149 1.92 -13.06 4.39
C ASP A 149 2.43 -11.93 3.46
N PRO A 150 1.99 -10.68 3.65
CA PRO A 150 1.28 -9.89 2.64
C PRO A 150 2.03 -9.61 1.34
N LYS A 151 1.26 -9.47 0.26
CA LYS A 151 1.79 -9.01 -1.02
C LYS A 151 2.20 -7.54 -0.91
N PHE A 152 3.37 -7.22 -1.45
CA PHE A 152 3.84 -5.83 -1.50
C PHE A 152 3.65 -5.28 -2.89
N TYR A 153 3.20 -4.03 -2.99
CA TYR A 153 3.39 -3.25 -4.21
C TYR A 153 4.69 -2.46 -4.06
N VAL A 154 5.58 -2.59 -5.04
CA VAL A 154 6.94 -2.04 -4.98
C VAL A 154 7.14 -1.10 -6.15
N ILE A 155 7.82 0.02 -5.91
CA ILE A 155 8.37 0.91 -6.93
C ILE A 155 9.88 1.01 -6.72
N CYS A 156 10.63 0.89 -7.81
CA CYS A 156 12.08 0.89 -7.82
C CYS A 156 12.63 2.14 -8.52
N SER A 157 13.89 2.48 -8.23
CA SER A 157 14.58 3.63 -8.85
C SER A 157 14.75 3.53 -10.38
N ASP A 158 14.59 2.34 -10.97
CA ASP A 158 14.57 2.13 -12.43
C ASP A 158 13.16 2.25 -13.03
N ARG A 159 12.21 2.82 -12.26
CA ARG A 159 10.77 2.96 -12.57
C ARG A 159 10.02 1.66 -12.78
N LYS A 160 10.62 0.51 -12.46
CA LYS A 160 9.87 -0.74 -12.40
C LYS A 160 8.94 -0.71 -11.21
N GLN A 161 7.72 -1.18 -11.44
CA GLN A 161 6.68 -1.27 -10.43
C GLN A 161 5.86 -2.53 -10.63
N GLY A 162 5.34 -3.08 -9.54
CA GLY A 162 4.58 -4.31 -9.57
C GLY A 162 4.53 -5.00 -8.22
N TYR A 163 4.00 -6.22 -8.21
CA TYR A 163 3.81 -6.96 -6.97
C TYR A 163 5.03 -7.84 -6.67
N ALA A 164 5.41 -7.93 -5.41
CA ALA A 164 6.50 -8.78 -4.92
C ALA A 164 6.02 -9.77 -3.84
N CYS A 165 6.62 -10.95 -3.84
CA CYS A 165 6.26 -12.09 -2.98
C CYS A 165 6.91 -12.08 -1.59
N ASN A 166 8.19 -11.74 -1.52
CA ASN A 166 8.97 -11.83 -0.28
C ASN A 166 9.27 -10.43 0.27
N ASN A 167 9.84 -10.38 1.47
CA ASN A 167 10.41 -9.17 2.08
C ASN A 167 11.95 -9.15 1.97
N THR A 168 12.55 -10.21 1.43
CA THR A 168 14.00 -10.51 1.54
C THR A 168 14.84 -10.02 0.35
N GLY A 169 14.22 -9.61 -0.77
CA GLY A 169 14.93 -9.03 -1.92
C GLY A 169 15.39 -7.57 -1.76
N PHE A 170 15.10 -6.94 -0.63
CA PHE A 170 15.17 -5.47 -0.47
C PHE A 170 16.41 -4.99 0.25
N SER A 171 17.19 -5.88 0.87
CA SER A 171 18.28 -5.57 1.80
C SER A 171 19.42 -4.70 1.23
N THR A 172 19.43 -4.45 -0.07
CA THR A 172 20.43 -3.64 -0.76
C THR A 172 19.84 -2.59 -1.70
N GLY A 173 18.55 -2.22 -1.59
CA GLY A 173 17.89 -1.29 -2.52
C GLY A 173 17.82 -1.81 -3.97
N THR A 174 18.05 -3.11 -4.19
CA THR A 174 17.92 -3.76 -5.48
C THR A 174 16.45 -4.06 -5.75
N CYS A 175 15.98 -3.76 -6.96
CA CYS A 175 14.62 -4.08 -7.35
C CYS A 175 14.39 -5.60 -7.34
N PRO A 176 13.39 -6.11 -6.61
CA PRO A 176 13.07 -7.53 -6.59
C PRO A 176 12.43 -7.97 -7.92
N THR A 177 12.20 -9.27 -8.07
CA THR A 177 11.34 -9.77 -9.15
C THR A 177 9.91 -9.28 -8.94
N LEU A 178 9.36 -8.60 -9.95
CA LEU A 178 8.01 -8.04 -9.94
C LEU A 178 7.11 -8.82 -10.90
N TYR A 179 5.83 -8.89 -10.55
CA TYR A 179 4.78 -9.60 -11.28
C TYR A 179 3.55 -8.71 -11.49
#